data_AF-A0A930YSN6-F1
#
_entry.id   AF-A0A930YSN6-F1
#
_cell.length_a   1.000
_cell.length_b   1.000
_cell.length_c   1.000
_cell.angle_alpha   90.00
_cell.angle_beta   90.00
_cell.angle_gamma   90.00
#
_symmetry.space_group_name_H-M   'P 1'
#
loop_
_entity.id
_entity.type
_entity.pdbx_description
1 polymer ?
#
loop_
_entity_poly.entity_id
_entity_poly.type
_entity_poly.pdbx_seq_one_letter_code
_entity_poly.pdbx_strand_id
1 'polypeptide(L)'
;MSDNVQNELEEELPPVQIKQWVSIPGGSIALRSGAGVLSNFGTELRTAVGRPHRCAFLVSNQADEDLAELLRRDLTTIGFLVTRVDVEDGKAAT
;
A
#
# COMPACT_ATOMS: atom_id res chain seq x y z
N MET A 1 -28.46 -20.29 31.67
CA MET A 1 -28.39 -18.83 31.37
C MET A 1 -27.03 -18.34 31.83
N SER A 2 -25.97 -18.59 31.07
CA SER A 2 -24.61 -18.13 31.42
C SER A 2 -23.69 -17.88 30.21
N ASP A 3 -24.21 -17.93 28.98
CA ASP A 3 -23.41 -17.77 27.75
C ASP A 3 -23.53 -16.36 27.15
N ASN A 4 -23.81 -15.34 27.96
CA ASN A 4 -24.15 -14.00 27.46
C ASN A 4 -23.20 -12.88 27.93
N VAL A 5 -22.01 -13.23 28.44
CA VAL A 5 -21.02 -12.25 28.96
C VAL A 5 -19.71 -12.26 28.16
N GLN A 6 -19.51 -13.19 27.22
CA GLN A 6 -18.27 -13.28 26.45
C GLN A 6 -18.27 -12.50 25.13
N ASN A 7 -19.34 -11.78 24.79
CA ASN A 7 -19.50 -11.17 23.46
C ASN A 7 -19.35 -9.64 23.43
N GLU A 8 -18.87 -9.03 24.51
CA GLU A 8 -18.64 -7.59 24.61
C GLU A 8 -17.19 -7.36 25.05
N LEU A 9 -16.41 -6.64 24.24
CA LEU A 9 -15.00 -6.24 24.44
C LEU A 9 -13.90 -7.05 23.72
N GLU A 10 -14.14 -7.54 22.50
CA GLU A 10 -13.07 -7.39 21.50
C GLU A 10 -13.07 -5.90 21.11
N GLU A 11 -12.38 -5.07 21.89
CA GLU A 11 -11.93 -3.78 21.39
C GLU A 11 -11.13 -4.09 20.12
N GLU A 12 -11.66 -3.73 18.94
CA GLU A 12 -10.89 -3.69 17.70
C GLU A 12 -9.71 -2.76 17.95
N LEU A 13 -8.58 -3.34 18.34
CA LEU A 13 -7.34 -2.61 18.50
C LEU A 13 -7.10 -1.85 17.19
N PRO A 14 -6.72 -0.56 17.25
CA PRO A 14 -6.50 0.22 16.06
C PRO A 14 -5.49 -0.51 15.17
N PRO A 15 -5.65 -0.47 13.84
CA PRO A 15 -4.77 -1.18 12.91
C PRO A 15 -3.30 -0.93 13.26
N VAL A 16 -2.61 -1.98 13.71
CA VAL A 16 -1.20 -1.84 14.11
C VAL A 16 -0.36 -1.80 12.84
N GLN A 17 0.07 -0.59 12.47
CA GLN A 17 1.04 -0.38 11.42
C GLN A 17 2.45 -0.48 12.00
N ILE A 18 3.22 -1.45 11.53
CA ILE A 18 4.64 -1.61 11.84
C ILE A 18 5.43 -0.82 10.79
N LYS A 19 6.33 0.05 11.24
CA LYS A 19 7.32 0.72 10.38
C LYS A 19 8.73 0.34 10.85
N GLN A 20 9.52 -0.22 9.95
CA GLN A 20 10.87 -0.68 10.25
C GLN A 20 11.85 -0.24 9.15
N TRP A 21 13.00 0.29 9.57
CA TRP A 21 14.12 0.51 8.65
C TRP A 21 14.90 -0.79 8.46
N VAL A 22 15.08 -1.19 7.21
CA VAL A 22 15.84 -2.38 6.81
C VAL A 22 17.03 -1.92 5.99
N SER A 23 18.24 -2.26 6.45
CA SER A 23 19.47 -2.03 5.71
C SER A 23 19.64 -3.07 4.61
N ILE A 24 20.01 -2.62 3.40
CA ILE A 24 20.29 -3.47 2.24
C ILE A 24 21.63 -3.05 1.62
N PRO A 25 22.33 -3.92 0.86
CA PRO A 25 23.53 -3.50 0.14
C PRO A 25 23.24 -2.28 -0.74
N GLY A 26 23.98 -1.18 -0.52
CA GLY A 26 23.81 0.06 -1.27
C GLY A 26 22.70 1.00 -0.76
N GLY A 27 22.00 0.68 0.34
CA GLY A 27 21.01 1.61 0.89
C GLY A 27 20.18 1.08 2.05
N SER A 28 19.01 1.68 2.22
CA SER A 28 18.03 1.25 3.21
C SER A 28 16.62 1.44 2.64
N ILE A 29 15.68 0.65 3.17
CA ILE A 29 14.26 0.75 2.85
C ILE A 29 13.44 0.90 4.13
N ALA A 30 12.40 1.72 4.07
CA ALA A 30 11.40 1.81 5.12
C ALA A 30 10.27 0.80 4.83
N LEU A 31 10.33 -0.37 5.47
CA LEU A 31 9.29 -1.39 5.40
C LEU A 31 8.09 -0.97 6.25
N ARG A 32 6.88 -1.10 5.69
CA ARG A 32 5.63 -0.90 6.42
C ARG A 32 4.72 -2.12 6.25
N SER A 33 4.08 -2.56 7.32
CA SER A 33 3.19 -3.73 7.32
C SER A 33 2.07 -3.56 8.34
N GLY A 34 0.93 -4.19 8.10
CA GLY A 34 -0.23 -4.15 8.99
C GLY A 34 -1.52 -3.73 8.27
N ALA A 35 -2.64 -3.84 8.98
CA ALA A 35 -3.93 -3.45 8.45
C ALA A 35 -3.95 -1.94 8.13
N GLY A 36 -4.57 -1.59 6.99
CA GLY A 36 -4.67 -0.20 6.54
C GLY A 36 -3.37 0.44 6.08
N VAL A 37 -2.26 -0.29 5.90
CA VAL A 37 -0.95 0.29 5.50
C VAL A 37 -1.01 1.11 4.20
N LEU A 38 -1.93 0.76 3.30
CA LEU A 38 -2.10 1.44 2.01
C LEU A 38 -2.90 2.75 2.11
N SER A 39 -3.52 3.06 3.25
CA SER A 39 -4.29 4.29 3.45
C SER A 39 -3.46 5.58 3.27
N ASN A 40 -2.16 5.51 3.57
CA ASN A 40 -1.23 6.63 3.46
C ASN A 40 -0.21 6.48 2.33
N PHE A 41 -0.45 5.56 1.38
CA PHE A 41 0.51 5.15 0.38
C PHE A 41 1.11 6.31 -0.44
N GLY A 42 0.27 7.17 -1.03
CA GLY A 42 0.70 8.30 -1.84
C GLY A 42 1.50 9.34 -1.04
N THR A 43 1.08 9.63 0.19
CA THR A 43 1.79 10.56 1.09
C THR A 43 3.18 10.05 1.45
N GLU A 44 3.31 8.74 1.71
CA GLU A 44 4.59 8.13 2.01
C GLU A 44 5.54 8.16 0.81
N LEU A 45 5.04 7.88 -0.39
CA LEU A 45 5.85 7.99 -1.61
C LEU A 45 6.26 9.43 -1.91
N ARG A 46 5.35 10.40 -1.75
CA ARG A 46 5.70 11.83 -1.88
C ARG A 46 6.81 12.22 -0.90
N THR A 47 6.74 11.77 0.34
CA THR A 47 7.76 12.05 1.36
C THR A 47 9.11 11.46 0.94
N ALA A 48 9.12 10.25 0.39
CA ALA A 48 10.35 9.59 -0.06
C ALA A 48 11.00 10.30 -1.27
N VAL A 49 10.21 10.82 -2.22
CA VAL A 49 10.74 11.44 -3.45
C VAL A 49 10.84 12.97 -3.39
N GLY A 50 10.26 13.61 -2.37
CA GLY A 50 10.19 15.05 -2.19
C GLY A 50 9.18 15.73 -3.11
N ARG A 51 9.50 15.86 -4.40
CA ARG A 51 8.62 16.46 -5.42
C ARG A 51 8.10 15.39 -6.38
N PRO A 52 6.79 15.08 -6.36
CA PRO A 52 6.18 14.18 -7.33
C PRO A 52 6.34 14.69 -8.76
N HIS A 53 6.75 13.79 -9.66
CA HIS A 53 6.81 14.02 -11.10
C HIS A 53 6.05 12.90 -11.82
N ARG A 54 6.73 12.06 -12.61
CA ARG A 54 6.11 10.92 -13.28
C ARG A 54 6.20 9.67 -12.40
N CYS A 55 5.15 8.85 -12.42
CA CYS A 55 5.10 7.56 -11.75
C CYS A 55 4.63 6.51 -12.76
N ALA A 56 5.44 5.48 -13.00
CA ALA A 56 4.96 4.27 -13.65
C ALA A 56 4.32 3.39 -12.59
N PHE A 57 3.04 3.07 -12.76
CA PHE A 57 2.28 2.21 -11.86
C PHE A 57 2.01 0.90 -12.57
N LEU A 58 2.85 -0.09 -12.28
CA LEU A 58 2.77 -1.42 -12.86
C LEU A 58 1.78 -2.24 -12.04
N VAL A 59 0.78 -2.80 -12.71
CA VAL A 59 -0.29 -3.56 -12.07
C VAL A 59 -0.36 -4.94 -12.72
N SER A 60 -0.34 -5.98 -11.90
CA SER A 60 -0.52 -7.35 -12.38
C SER A 60 -1.94 -7.52 -12.94
N ASN A 61 -2.09 -8.29 -14.01
CA ASN A 61 -3.41 -8.53 -14.61
C ASN A 61 -4.34 -9.39 -13.72
N GLN A 62 -3.82 -9.98 -12.63
CA GLN A 62 -4.59 -10.64 -11.58
C GLN A 62 -4.82 -9.77 -10.34
N ALA A 63 -4.34 -8.53 -10.31
CA ALA A 63 -4.54 -7.64 -9.17
C ALA A 63 -6.01 -7.24 -9.03
N ASP A 64 -6.41 -6.94 -7.79
CA ASP A 64 -7.72 -6.34 -7.51
C ASP A 64 -7.80 -4.95 -8.18
N GLU A 65 -8.73 -4.80 -9.11
CA GLU A 65 -8.86 -3.60 -9.94
C GLU A 65 -9.36 -2.39 -9.14
N ASP A 66 -10.24 -2.60 -8.17
CA ASP A 66 -10.75 -1.52 -7.33
C ASP A 66 -9.64 -0.97 -6.44
N LEU A 67 -8.81 -1.86 -5.88
CA LEU A 67 -7.63 -1.45 -5.12
C LEU A 67 -6.60 -0.75 -6.01
N ALA A 68 -6.34 -1.28 -7.20
CA ALA A 68 -5.39 -0.67 -8.12
C ALA A 68 -5.82 0.75 -8.53
N GLU A 69 -7.10 0.95 -8.87
CA GLU A 69 -7.62 2.27 -9.19
C GLU A 69 -7.64 3.22 -7.99
N LEU A 70 -7.91 2.70 -6.78
CA LEU A 70 -7.80 3.49 -5.55
C LEU A 70 -6.37 4.02 -5.37
N LEU A 71 -5.35 3.16 -5.47
CA LEU A 71 -3.95 3.56 -5.35
C LEU A 71 -3.52 4.52 -6.46
N ARG A 72 -3.94 4.29 -7.70
CA ARG A 72 -3.65 5.18 -8.83
C ARG A 72 -4.22 6.58 -8.61
N ARG A 73 -5.45 6.68 -8.07
CA ARG A 73 -6.09 7.95 -7.72
C ARG A 73 -5.39 8.65 -6.57
N ASP A 74 -4.98 7.92 -5.53
CA ASP A 74 -4.23 8.47 -4.41
C ASP A 74 -2.89 9.08 -4.87
N LEU A 75 -2.12 8.34 -5.68
CA LEU A 75 -0.90 8.83 -6.33
C LEU A 75 -1.14 10.09 -7.18
N THR A 76 -2.22 10.11 -7.95
CA THR A 76 -2.56 11.28 -8.78
C THR A 76 -2.92 12.48 -7.90
N THR A 77 -3.69 12.26 -6.83
CA THR A 77 -4.13 13.29 -5.88
C THR A 77 -2.95 13.93 -5.15
N ILE A 78 -1.94 13.14 -4.78
CA ILE A 78 -0.74 13.66 -4.11
C ILE A 78 0.23 14.38 -5.06
N GLY A 79 -0.01 14.31 -6.37
CA GLY A 79 0.66 15.13 -7.40
C GLY A 79 1.49 14.35 -8.42
N PHE A 80 1.45 13.02 -8.45
CA PHE A 80 2.13 12.25 -9.48
C PHE A 80 1.36 12.28 -10.81
N LEU A 81 2.09 12.37 -11.92
CA LEU A 81 1.59 12.05 -13.25
C LEU A 81 1.73 10.53 -13.45
N VAL A 82 0.64 9.80 -13.22
CA VAL A 82 0.66 8.34 -13.20
C VAL A 82 0.38 7.75 -14.58
N THR A 83 1.29 6.92 -15.07
CA THR A 83 1.07 6.02 -16.21
C THR A 83 0.83 4.62 -15.68
N ARG A 84 -0.38 4.08 -15.87
CA ARG A 84 -0.67 2.68 -15.56
C ARG A 84 -0.12 1.78 -16.67
N VAL A 85 0.51 0.67 -16.27
CA VAL A 85 0.97 -0.39 -17.17
C VAL A 85 0.49 -1.71 -16.61
N ASP A 86 -0.39 -2.39 -17.34
CA ASP A 86 -0.79 -3.74 -16.99
C ASP A 86 0.30 -4.73 -17.40
N VAL A 87 0.64 -5.64 -16.50
CA VAL A 87 1.69 -6.63 -16.68
C VAL A 87 1.09 -8.01 -16.53
N GLU A 88 1.43 -8.92 -17.44
CA GLU A 88 1.03 -10.32 -17.32
C GLU A 88 1.74 -10.99 -16.12
N ASP A 89 1.06 -11.95 -15.51
CA ASP A 89 1.62 -12.70 -14.39
C ASP A 89 2.36 -13.97 -14.81
N GLY A 90 3.27 -14.40 -13.94
CA GLY A 90 3.95 -15.68 -14.05
C GLY A 90 4.88 -15.77 -15.27
N LYS A 91 4.90 -16.94 -15.93
CA LYS A 91 5.80 -17.19 -17.07
C LYS A 91 5.51 -16.35 -18.31
N ALA A 92 4.36 -15.68 -18.32
CA ALA A 92 3.93 -14.81 -19.40
C ALA A 92 4.35 -13.34 -19.17
N ALA A 93 4.86 -13.01 -17.98
CA ALA A 93 5.46 -11.70 -17.70
C ALA A 93 6.69 -11.48 -18.59
N THR A 94 6.55 -10.66 -19.63
CA THR A 94 7.62 -10.25 -20.56
C THR A 94 8.20 -8.89 -20.22
#